data_AF-A0A1W1E924-F1
#
_entry.id   AF-A0A1W1E924-F1
#
_cell.length_a   1.000
_cell.length_b   1.000
_cell.length_c   1.000
_cell.angle_alpha   90.00
_cell.angle_beta   90.00
_cell.angle_gamma   90.00
#
_symmetry.space_group_name_H-M   'P 1'
#
loop_
_entity.id
_entity.type
_entity.pdbx_description
1 polymer ?
#
loop_
_entity_poly.entity_id
_entity_poly.type
_entity_poly.pdbx_seq_one_letter_code
_entity_poly.pdbx_strand_id
1 'polypeptide(L)' 'MANHFISFNRKQAYLLPSSIDEWLPQEHLARFIVDVTEQLDLSNILKHYNGTGGSAAYHP' A
#
# COMPACT_ATOMS: atom_id res chain seq x y z
N MET A 1 2.37 14.49 13.52
CA MET A 1 3.69 14.09 12.98
C MET A 1 3.41 13.01 11.95
N ALA A 2 3.73 13.24 10.68
CA ALA A 2 3.45 12.26 9.63
C ALA A 2 4.37 11.07 9.83
N ASN A 3 3.80 9.90 10.12
CA ASN A 3 4.55 8.66 10.06
C ASN A 3 5.20 8.53 8.70
N HIS A 4 6.49 8.19 8.70
CA HIS A 4 7.32 8.17 7.51
C HIS A 4 6.99 6.94 6.66
N PHE A 5 5.83 6.96 6.01
CA PHE A 5 5.44 5.92 5.07
C PHE A 5 6.01 6.21 3.69
N ILE A 6 6.46 5.16 3.02
CA ILE A 6 6.85 5.20 1.61
C ILE A 6 5.56 5.36 0.80
N SER A 7 5.45 6.47 0.08
CA SER A 7 4.38 6.68 -0.90
C SER A 7 4.61 5.78 -2.10
N PHE A 8 3.55 5.13 -2.59
CA PHE A 8 3.59 4.28 -3.77
C PHE A 8 2.33 4.48 -4.61
N ASN A 9 2.45 4.25 -5.91
CA ASN A 9 1.34 4.36 -6.86
C ASN A 9 1.19 3.02 -7.59
N ARG A 10 0.12 2.28 -7.30
CA ARG A 10 -0.18 0.97 -7.90
C ARG A 10 -0.46 1.06 -9.41
N LYS A 11 -0.75 2.25 -9.94
CA LYS A 11 -0.97 2.53 -11.37
C LYS A 11 0.28 3.09 -12.07
N GLN A 12 1.42 3.13 -11.39
CA GLN A 12 2.65 3.61 -11.99
C GLN A 12 3.06 2.68 -13.14
N ALA A 13 3.22 3.25 -14.33
CA ALA A 13 3.78 2.53 -15.47
C ALA A 13 5.26 2.22 -15.19
N TYR A 14 5.64 0.95 -15.26
CA TYR A 14 7.03 0.53 -15.17
C TYR A 14 7.66 0.56 -16.57
N LEU A 15 8.94 0.94 -16.65
CA LEU A 15 9.64 1.05 -17.93
C LEU A 15 9.72 -0.31 -18.64
N LEU A 16 10.09 -1.40 -17.93
CA LEU A 16 10.11 -2.83 -18.34
C LEU A 16 10.40 -3.73 -17.09
N PRO A 17 9.92 -4.99 -16.95
CA PRO A 17 8.75 -5.66 -17.53
C PRO A 17 7.48 -5.57 -16.65
N SER A 18 6.33 -5.76 -17.32
CA SER A 18 4.93 -5.86 -16.88
C SER A 18 4.43 -4.94 -15.76
N SER A 19 3.49 -4.06 -16.12
CA SER A 19 2.70 -3.33 -15.12
C SER A 19 2.04 -4.31 -14.14
N ILE A 20 1.71 -3.83 -12.93
CA ILE A 20 0.93 -4.62 -11.95
C ILE A 20 -0.35 -5.17 -12.59
N ASP A 21 -0.94 -4.47 -13.57
CA ASP A 21 -2.16 -4.92 -14.24
C ASP A 21 -1.95 -6.16 -15.14
N GLU A 22 -0.75 -6.38 -15.68
CA GLU A 22 -0.44 -7.58 -16.45
C GLU A 22 -0.18 -8.80 -15.56
N TRP A 23 0.38 -8.60 -14.37
CA TRP A 23 0.68 -9.67 -13.41
C TRP A 23 -0.47 -9.98 -12.46
N LEU A 24 -1.33 -9.01 -12.20
CA LEU A 24 -2.41 -9.10 -11.23
C LEU A 24 -3.74 -8.81 -11.94
N PRO A 25 -4.43 -9.87 -12.44
CA PRO A 25 -5.73 -9.72 -13.07
C PRO A 25 -6.70 -8.90 -12.23
N GLN A 26 -7.65 -8.22 -12.88
CA GLN A 26 -8.60 -7.35 -12.17
C GLN A 26 -9.44 -8.08 -11.12
N GLU A 27 -9.72 -9.36 -11.34
CA GLU A 27 -10.50 -10.18 -10.39
C GLU A 27 -9.64 -10.89 -9.33
N HIS A 28 -8.36 -10.52 -9.20
CA HIS A 28 -7.47 -11.15 -8.23
C HIS A 28 -7.75 -10.65 -6.79
N LEU A 29 -7.83 -11.58 -5.84
CA LEU A 29 -8.14 -11.32 -4.42
C LEU A 29 -7.28 -10.22 -3.77
N ALA A 30 -6.01 -10.10 -4.19
CA ALA A 30 -5.12 -9.05 -3.67
C ALA A 30 -5.65 -7.62 -3.92
N ARG A 31 -6.37 -7.38 -5.03
CA ARG A 31 -7.02 -6.08 -5.29
C ARG A 31 -8.18 -5.85 -4.32
N PHE A 32 -8.98 -6.89 -4.07
CA PHE A 32 -10.05 -6.84 -3.07
C PHE A 32 -9.53 -6.52 -1.66
N ILE A 33 -8.43 -7.14 -1.22
CA ILE A 33 -7.84 -6.86 0.09
C ILE A 33 -7.46 -5.39 0.21
N VAL A 34 -6.82 -4.83 -0.82
CA VAL A 34 -6.47 -3.39 -0.87
C VAL A 34 -7.71 -2.51 -0.78
N ASP A 35 -8.76 -2.82 -1.54
CA ASP A 35 -10.00 -2.05 -1.52
C ASP A 35 -10.68 -2.08 -0.14
N VAL A 36 -10.55 -3.19 0.59
CA VAL A 36 -11.07 -3.32 1.95
C VAL A 36 -10.20 -2.55 2.95
N THR A 37 -8.86 -2.63 2.87
CA THR A 37 -7.99 -1.91 3.82
C THR A 37 -8.17 -0.39 3.72
N GLU A 38 -8.45 0.13 2.53
CA GLU A 38 -8.75 1.56 2.30
C GLU A 38 -10.07 2.02 2.98
N GLN A 39 -10.98 1.10 3.29
CA GLN A 39 -12.25 1.42 3.96
C GLN A 39 -12.21 1.27 5.49
N LEU A 40 -11.14 0.68 6.03
CA LEU A 40 -11.02 0.46 7.47
C LEU A 40 -10.57 1.75 8.18
N ASP A 41 -11.17 2.04 9.35
CA ASP A 41 -10.64 3.09 10.22
C ASP A 41 -9.37 2.60 10.94
N LEU A 42 -8.21 2.89 10.33
CA LEU A 42 -6.89 2.57 10.88
C LEU A 42 -6.33 3.68 11.78
N SER A 43 -7.10 4.75 12.05
CA SER A 43 -6.60 5.94 12.76
C SER A 43 -5.98 5.62 14.12
N ASN A 44 -6.58 4.68 14.86
CA ASN A 44 -6.07 4.29 16.18
C ASN A 44 -4.73 3.56 16.11
N ILE A 45 -4.50 2.77 15.06
CA ILE A 45 -3.23 2.07 14.83
C ILE A 45 -2.17 3.08 14.38
N LEU A 46 -2.52 3.93 13.40
CA LEU A 46 -1.61 4.92 12.84
C LEU A 46 -1.17 5.97 13.88
N LYS A 47 -2.01 6.30 14.87
CA LYS A 47 -1.64 7.20 15.99
C LYS A 47 -0.49 6.66 16.86
N HIS A 48 -0.39 5.34 17.00
CA HIS A 48 0.62 4.71 17.85
C HIS A 48 1.81 4.18 17.06
N TYR A 49 1.69 4.10 15.73
CA TYR A 49 2.81 3.78 14.87
C TYR A 49 3.84 4.93 14.96
N ASN A 50 5.10 4.60 15.21
CA ASN A 50 6.19 5.57 15.40
C ASN A 50 7.33 5.38 14.38
N GLY A 51 7.14 4.52 13.37
CA GLY A 51 8.14 4.31 12.31
C GLY A 51 9.48 3.70 12.77
N THR A 52 9.51 2.99 13.90
CA THR A 52 10.77 2.52 14.54
C THR A 52 11.26 1.15 14.04
N GLY A 53 10.57 0.52 13.09
CA GLY A 53 11.12 -0.64 12.39
C GLY A 53 12.22 -0.15 11.46
N GLY A 54 13.42 -0.71 11.51
CA GLY A 54 14.63 -0.14 10.89
C GLY A 54 14.53 0.31 9.42
N SER A 55 13.54 -0.17 8.66
CA SER A 55 13.19 0.33 7.31
C SER A 55 11.85 1.04 7.31
N ALA A 56 11.72 2.09 6.49
CA ALA A 56 10.44 2.78 6.29
C ALA A 56 9.36 1.80 5.78
N ALA A 57 8.16 1.88 6.37
CA ALA A 57 7.03 1.04 5.97
C ALA A 57 6.27 1.66 4.79
N TYR A 58 5.54 0.85 4.05
CA TYR A 58 4.52 1.33 3.11
C TYR A 58 3.23 1.67 3.85
N HIS A 59 2.45 2.59 3.29
CA HIS A 59 1.09 2.83 3.78
C HIS A 59 0.22 1.57 3.55
N PRO A 60 -0.60 1.16 4.53
CA PRO A 60 -1.52 0.02 4.39
C PRO A 60 -2.63 0.23 3.36
#